data_AF-A0A8S9GTW0-F1
#
_entry.id   AF-A0A8S9GTW0-F1
#
_cell.length_a   1.000
_cell.length_b   1.000
_cell.length_c   1.000
_cell.angle_alpha   90.00
_cell.angle_beta   90.00
_cell.angle_gamma   90.00
#
_symmetry.space_group_name_H-M   'P 1'
#
loop_
_entity.id
_entity.type
_entity.pdbx_description
1 polymer ?
#
loop_
_entity_poly.entity_id
_entity_poly.type
_entity_poly.pdbx_seq_one_letter_code
_entity_poly.pdbx_strand_id
1 'polypeptide(L)'
;MDPRFQTFLRVVCPEFSPTSKTAEATFVPNDQTSLIFDTAYYGDSIAGRGNLRIDSEIGVDPRTRPFVEAFAADQDRFFGSFSSAFVKLSSYKVLTGNNGVVRSVCDKVD
;
A
#
# COMPACT_ATOMS: atom_id res chain seq x y z
N MET A 1 3.42 10.44 11.45
CA MET A 1 3.00 11.17 10.24
C MET A 1 3.47 12.61 10.35
N ASP A 2 4.05 13.13 9.28
CA ASP A 2 4.46 14.54 9.17
C ASP A 2 3.25 15.46 9.40
N PRO A 3 3.34 16.47 10.29
CA PRO A 3 2.20 17.33 10.60
C PRO A 3 1.67 18.12 9.40
N ARG A 4 2.53 18.56 8.48
CA ARG A 4 2.10 19.33 7.30
C ARG A 4 1.35 18.45 6.32
N PHE A 5 1.84 17.24 6.10
CA PHE A 5 1.17 16.23 5.29
C PHE A 5 -0.18 15.84 5.89
N GLN A 6 -0.25 15.67 7.21
CA GLN A 6 -1.52 15.42 7.90
C GLN A 6 -2.53 16.57 7.68
N THR A 7 -2.08 17.83 7.76
CA THR A 7 -2.95 18.98 7.45
C THR A 7 -3.43 18.96 6.01
N PHE A 8 -2.56 18.65 5.05
CA PHE A 8 -2.94 18.50 3.65
C PHE A 8 -4.00 17.40 3.45
N LEU A 9 -3.81 16.22 4.05
CA LEU A 9 -4.78 15.13 3.97
C LEU A 9 -6.16 15.51 4.54
N ARG A 10 -6.23 16.33 5.59
CA ARG A 10 -7.53 16.81 6.12
C ARG A 10 -8.27 17.75 5.16
N VAL A 11 -7.55 18.46 4.30
CA VAL A 11 -8.16 19.34 3.28
C VAL A 11 -8.68 18.50 2.13
N VAL A 12 -7.91 17.50 1.68
CA VAL A 12 -8.29 16.63 0.56
C VAL A 12 -9.35 15.61 0.95
N CYS A 13 -9.27 15.08 2.18
CA CYS A 13 -10.19 14.11 2.77
C CYS A 13 -10.98 14.77 3.92
N PRO A 14 -12.03 15.55 3.63
CA PRO A 14 -12.85 16.15 4.67
C PRO A 14 -13.56 15.09 5.50
N GLU A 15 -13.89 15.43 6.76
CA GLU A 15 -14.66 14.54 7.61
C GLU A 15 -16.01 14.18 6.96
N PHE A 16 -16.37 12.90 7.04
CA PHE A 16 -17.65 12.42 6.55
C PHE A 16 -18.80 13.14 7.27
N SER A 17 -19.66 13.81 6.50
CA SER A 17 -20.89 14.39 7.00
C SER A 17 -22.09 13.69 6.35
N PRO A 18 -23.03 13.11 7.12
CA PRO A 18 -24.23 12.46 6.58
C PRO A 18 -25.11 13.38 5.73
N THR A 19 -24.99 14.69 5.93
CA THR A 19 -25.75 15.71 5.19
C THR A 19 -25.02 16.20 3.94
N SER A 20 -23.75 15.88 3.79
CA SER A 20 -22.97 16.25 2.61
C SER A 20 -22.98 15.11 1.60
N LYS A 21 -23.67 15.32 0.47
CA LYS A 21 -23.62 14.40 -0.69
C LYS A 21 -22.21 14.25 -1.29
N THR A 22 -21.23 15.01 -0.80
CA THR A 22 -19.83 14.96 -1.22
C THR A 22 -18.98 13.95 -0.45
N ALA A 23 -19.58 13.07 0.36
CA ALA A 23 -18.90 11.85 0.80
C ALA A 23 -18.77 10.82 -0.35
N GLU A 24 -18.56 11.33 -1.56
CA GLU A 24 -18.03 10.56 -2.68
C GLU A 24 -16.64 10.07 -2.29
N ALA A 25 -16.30 8.86 -2.69
CA ALA A 25 -15.03 8.24 -2.36
C ALA A 25 -13.88 9.21 -2.70
N THR A 26 -13.22 9.75 -1.67
CA THR A 26 -12.07 10.62 -1.85
C THR A 26 -10.88 9.75 -2.25
N PHE A 27 -10.25 10.09 -3.37
CA PHE A 27 -9.07 9.40 -3.84
C PHE A 27 -7.82 10.25 -3.57
N VAL A 28 -6.83 9.65 -2.93
CA VAL A 28 -5.50 10.23 -2.75
C VAL A 28 -4.48 9.27 -3.36
N PRO A 29 -3.67 9.72 -4.34
CA PRO A 29 -2.58 8.91 -4.88
C PRO A 29 -1.65 8.43 -3.75
N ASN A 30 -1.16 7.19 -3.85
CA ASN A 30 -0.32 6.58 -2.81
C ASN A 30 1.01 7.35 -2.60
N ASP A 31 1.60 7.80 -3.71
CA ASP A 31 2.84 8.58 -3.79
C ASP A 31 2.80 9.44 -5.07
N GLN A 32 3.90 10.14 -5.36
CA GLN A 32 4.03 11.03 -6.52
C GLN A 32 4.08 10.29 -7.87
N THR A 33 4.37 9.00 -7.88
CA THR A 33 4.52 8.16 -9.08
C THR A 33 3.41 7.13 -9.17
N SER A 34 2.17 7.53 -8.84
CA SER A 34 1.00 6.65 -8.67
C SER A 34 0.62 5.65 -9.78
N LEU A 35 1.22 5.73 -10.97
CA LEU A 35 1.04 4.79 -12.08
C LEU A 35 2.28 3.93 -12.36
N ILE A 36 3.33 4.08 -11.56
CA ILE A 36 4.61 3.40 -11.68
C ILE A 36 4.83 2.61 -10.39
N PHE A 37 5.25 1.36 -10.54
CA PHE A 37 5.65 0.55 -9.40
C PHE A 37 7.15 0.73 -9.17
N ASP A 38 7.53 1.53 -8.18
CA ASP A 38 8.91 1.94 -7.91
C ASP A 38 9.17 2.12 -6.39
N THR A 39 10.26 2.82 -6.03
CA THR A 39 10.67 3.03 -4.63
C THR A 39 10.16 4.33 -3.99
N ALA A 40 9.38 5.16 -4.72
CA ALA A 40 8.90 6.46 -4.22
C ALA A 40 8.08 6.32 -2.94
N TYR A 41 7.27 5.26 -2.84
CA TYR A 41 6.55 4.86 -1.63
C TYR A 41 7.45 4.85 -0.37
N TYR A 42 8.66 4.27 -0.47
CA TYR A 42 9.57 4.19 0.67
C TYR A 42 10.20 5.56 1.00
N GLY A 43 10.44 6.39 -0.01
CA GLY A 43 10.89 7.77 0.18
C GLY A 43 9.87 8.61 0.96
N ASP A 44 8.58 8.49 0.62
CA ASP A 44 7.51 9.15 1.36
C ASP A 44 7.33 8.58 2.77
N SER A 45 7.48 7.26 2.93
CA SER A 45 7.45 6.63 4.26
C SER A 45 8.53 7.15 5.20
N ILE A 46 9.78 7.29 4.74
CA ILE A 46 10.90 7.85 5.53
C ILE A 46 10.60 9.29 5.97
N ALA A 47 9.96 10.06 5.09
CA ALA A 47 9.57 11.42 5.40
C ALA A 47 8.29 11.52 6.25
N GLY A 48 7.71 10.39 6.68
CA GLY A 48 6.46 10.34 7.42
C GLY A 48 5.24 10.81 6.61
N ARG A 49 5.29 10.68 5.28
CA ARG A 49 4.27 11.11 4.32
C ARG A 49 3.53 9.96 3.64
N GLY A 50 3.48 8.78 4.26
CA GLY A 50 2.60 7.70 3.79
C GLY A 50 1.14 8.01 4.13
N ASN A 51 0.21 7.78 3.20
CA ASN A 51 -1.21 8.11 3.36
C ASN A 51 -1.85 7.44 4.58
N LEU A 52 -1.58 6.15 4.78
CA LEU A 52 -2.05 5.44 5.97
C LEU A 52 -1.09 5.68 7.13
N ARG A 53 -1.61 5.64 8.36
CA ARG A 53 -0.78 5.80 9.56
C ARG A 53 0.39 4.81 9.55
N ILE A 54 0.14 3.55 9.19
CA ILE A 54 1.17 2.52 9.12
C ILE A 54 2.25 2.88 8.09
N ASP A 55 1.88 3.36 6.90
CA ASP A 55 2.85 3.76 5.86
C ASP A 55 3.72 4.93 6.31
N SER A 56 3.16 5.86 7.09
CA SER A 56 3.90 6.94 7.74
C SER A 56 4.78 6.49 8.92
N GLU A 57 4.52 5.32 9.50
CA GLU A 57 5.20 4.81 10.69
C GLU A 57 6.31 3.81 10.36
N ILE A 58 6.17 3.01 9.30
CA ILE A 58 7.18 1.98 8.94
C ILE A 58 8.56 2.57 8.62
N GLY A 59 8.62 3.79 8.09
CA GLY A 59 9.88 4.48 7.79
C GLY A 59 10.56 5.10 9.01
N VAL A 60 9.85 5.27 10.13
CA VAL A 60 10.38 5.88 11.36
C VAL A 60 10.52 4.90 12.51
N ASP A 61 9.83 3.75 12.47
CA ASP A 61 9.98 2.68 13.45
C ASP A 61 11.38 2.04 13.34
N PRO A 62 12.17 1.98 14.43
CA PRO A 62 13.54 1.47 14.39
C PRO A 62 13.68 0.03 13.86
N ARG A 63 12.63 -0.79 13.97
CA ARG A 63 12.64 -2.20 13.54
C ARG A 63 12.54 -2.33 12.01
N THR A 64 11.82 -1.40 11.37
CA THR A 64 11.53 -1.46 9.93
C THR A 64 12.32 -0.43 9.13
N ARG A 65 12.73 0.68 9.74
CA ARG A 65 13.47 1.77 9.09
C ARG A 65 14.68 1.28 8.27
N PRO A 66 15.55 0.38 8.75
CA PRO A 66 16.69 -0.08 7.95
C PRO A 66 16.30 -0.76 6.63
N PHE A 67 15.15 -1.44 6.61
CA PHE A 67 14.62 -2.07 5.38
C PHE A 67 13.98 -1.03 4.46
N VAL A 68 13.26 -0.06 5.02
CA VAL A 68 12.65 1.04 4.27
C VAL A 68 13.73 1.89 3.60
N GLU A 69 14.78 2.29 4.33
CA GLU A 69 15.92 3.04 3.80
C GLU A 69 16.64 2.26 2.68
N ALA A 70 16.82 0.95 2.88
CA ALA A 70 17.39 0.07 1.88
C ALA A 70 16.57 0.01 0.59
N PHE A 71 15.24 -0.10 0.69
CA PHE A 71 14.37 -0.15 -0.48
C PHE A 71 14.24 1.21 -1.16
N ALA A 72 14.23 2.31 -0.40
CA ALA A 72 14.24 3.66 -0.96
C ALA A 72 15.51 3.93 -1.79
N ALA A 73 16.67 3.42 -1.34
CA ALA A 73 17.96 3.64 -1.99
C ALA A 73 18.26 2.70 -3.16
N ASP A 74 17.61 1.52 -3.23
CA ASP A 74 17.92 0.47 -4.19
C ASP A 74 16.63 -0.23 -4.67
N GLN A 75 16.21 0.10 -5.89
CA GLN A 75 15.01 -0.45 -6.52
C GLN A 75 15.15 -1.94 -6.85
N ASP A 76 16.32 -2.41 -7.25
CA ASP A 76 16.53 -3.82 -7.57
C ASP A 76 16.42 -4.67 -6.30
N ARG A 77 16.94 -4.17 -5.18
CA ARG A 77 16.77 -4.79 -3.87
C ARG A 77 15.31 -4.83 -3.43
N PHE A 78 14.56 -3.75 -3.66
CA PHE A 78 13.11 -3.74 -3.42
C PHE A 78 12.42 -4.80 -4.27
N PHE A 79 12.62 -4.81 -5.59
CA PHE A 79 11.94 -5.74 -6.49
C PHE A 79 12.30 -7.20 -6.23
N GLY A 80 13.56 -7.49 -5.87
CA GLY A 80 13.97 -8.82 -5.45
C GLY A 80 13.23 -9.30 -4.20
N SER A 81 13.07 -8.40 -3.21
CA SER A 81 12.34 -8.71 -1.98
C SER A 81 10.84 -8.83 -2.22
N PHE A 82 10.27 -7.93 -3.03
CA PHE A 82 8.85 -7.91 -3.38
C PHE A 82 8.45 -9.18 -4.13
N SER A 83 9.20 -9.58 -5.16
CA SER A 83 8.89 -10.78 -5.94
C SER A 83 8.94 -12.05 -5.09
N SER A 84 9.94 -12.19 -4.21
CA SER A 84 10.02 -13.31 -3.26
C SER A 84 8.82 -13.33 -2.30
N ALA A 85 8.45 -12.18 -1.74
CA ALA A 85 7.31 -12.07 -0.84
C ALA A 85 5.98 -12.35 -1.56
N PHE A 86 5.83 -11.88 -2.79
CA PHE A 86 4.63 -12.08 -3.60
C PHE A 86 4.43 -13.56 -3.96
N VAL A 87 5.49 -14.27 -4.36
CA VAL A 87 5.42 -15.73 -4.59
C VAL A 87 5.01 -16.46 -3.32
N LYS A 88 5.63 -16.13 -2.18
CA LYS A 88 5.27 -16.73 -0.89
C LYS A 88 3.80 -16.49 -0.54
N LEU A 89 3.29 -15.28 -0.73
CA LEU A 89 1.87 -14.95 -0.50
C LEU A 89 0.96 -15.72 -1.45
N SER A 90 1.29 -15.75 -2.75
CA SER A 90 0.47 -16.39 -3.80
C SER A 90 0.35 -17.91 -3.64
N SER A 91 1.33 -18.55 -2.97
CA SER A 91 1.34 -19.99 -2.71
C SER A 91 0.70 -20.39 -1.37
N TYR A 92 0.29 -19.41 -0.54
CA TYR A 92 -0.21 -19.69 0.79
C TYR A 92 -1.62 -20.28 0.75
N LYS A 93 -1.75 -21.54 1.23
CA LYS A 93 -3.04 -22.25 1.38
C LYS A 93 -3.87 -22.33 0.09
N VAL A 94 -3.20 -22.47 -1.05
CA VAL A 94 -3.87 -22.67 -2.34
C VAL A 94 -4.55 -24.04 -2.41
N LEU A 95 -5.64 -24.12 -3.18
CA LEU A 95 -6.31 -25.38 -3.49
C LEU A 95 -5.56 -26.10 -4.62
N THR A 96 -5.21 -27.37 -4.40
CA THR A 96 -4.44 -28.19 -5.36
C THR A 96 -5.08 -29.56 -5.55
N GLY A 97 -4.78 -30.22 -6.66
CA GLY A 97 -5.32 -31.54 -6.99
C GLY A 97 -6.83 -31.46 -7.22
N ASN A 98 -7.59 -32.35 -6.58
CA ASN A 98 -9.05 -32.38 -6.69
C ASN A 98 -9.77 -31.50 -5.66
N ASN A 99 -9.04 -30.61 -4.96
CA ASN A 99 -9.65 -29.67 -4.02
C ASN A 99 -10.11 -28.41 -4.76
N GLY A 100 -11.38 -28.04 -4.62
CA GLY A 100 -11.98 -26.89 -5.29
C GLY A 100 -12.55 -27.19 -6.68
N VAL A 101 -12.85 -26.13 -7.43
CA VAL A 101 -13.40 -26.19 -8.80
C VAL A 101 -12.73 -25.15 -9.68
N VAL A 102 -12.62 -25.42 -10.98
CA VAL A 102 -12.27 -24.40 -11.97
C VAL A 102 -13.57 -23.67 -12.34
N ARG A 103 -13.73 -22.44 -11.85
CA ARG A 103 -14.94 -21.65 -12.09
C ARG A 103 -15.01 -21.22 -13.55
N SER A 104 -16.18 -21.41 -14.17
CA SER A 104 -16.49 -20.84 -15.48
C SER A 104 -16.75 -19.34 -15.41
N VAL A 105 -17.29 -18.86 -14.28
CA VAL A 105 -17.53 -17.45 -13.97
C VAL A 105 -17.06 -17.17 -12.54
N CYS A 106 -16.16 -16.19 -12.34
CA CYS A 106 -15.44 -16.01 -11.08
C CYS A 106 -16.31 -15.65 -9.86
N ASP A 107 -17.45 -15.01 -10.08
CA ASP A 107 -18.32 -14.43 -9.03
C ASP A 107 -19.37 -15.42 -8.47
N LYS A 108 -19.46 -16.63 -9.04
CA LYS A 108 -20.34 -17.70 -8.58
C LYS A 108 -19.62 -19.04 -8.54
N VAL A 109 -20.17 -19.96 -7.75
CA VAL A 109 -19.80 -21.37 -7.79
C VAL A 109 -20.88 -22.07 -8.61
N ASP A 110 -20.43 -22.88 -9.57
CA ASP A 110 -21.32 -23.71 -10.39
C ASP A 110 -22.04 -24.77 -9.53
#